data_AF-A0A453F9G3-F1
#
_entry.id   AF-A0A453F9G3-F1
#
_cell.length_a   1.000
_cell.length_b   1.000
_cell.length_c   1.000
_cell.angle_alpha   90.00
_cell.angle_beta   90.00
_cell.angle_gamma   90.00
#
_symmetry.space_group_name_H-M   'P 1'
#
loop_
_entity.id
_entity.type
_entity.pdbx_description
1 polymer ?
#
loop_
_entity_poly.entity_id
_entity_poly.type
_entity_poly.pdbx_seq_one_letter_code
_entity_poly.pdbx_strand_id
1 'polypeptide(L)'
;MGILGRAASEMQMKKLTCIGMELQFEWEQVAAFVRQPDGSLFSWRERFTCFRYLIYGIVNKTNSEISLKFDDKEFYWKQNESLLRRLEDEGVVKLVFPLHEEIKRKQLLRNWALNWHDFTWQPIDEVYSYFGTKIATYFAFLGMYTRWLFFPAVSGLATQLIDFGSFQWLVLPAFFIFVISWAVFFLQFWKRKNSALLARWGINYSFAEYKASANELEPIRHYLSIEREEEKNFDDAPAEKRRLQRNEWSGVLLRIRNNAIIVLGIICLQLPFELAYAHLYEKTETEALRYVLTALYLVAIQYYTRIGGKVSVILIKYENNQGEQSSADSLIYKVFGLYFMQSYIGLFYHASLYRDILTLRKVLIQRLVVSQVLENLIENSIPYLKYSYKKYSAVHKKRERESPSGKSVRLSTRVEKEYLKPSYTASIGEELEDGLFDDFLELALQFGMIMMFACAFPLIFCFAALNNATEIRADALKLLVMLKRPVPRAAATIGAWLNIFQFLIVMAICTNCLLLVCLYDEEGKWRIEPGLAAILIMEHALLLVKFGFSHFVPEEPAWVRANRVRYVAQAQTVCSQQLLRSISKLDRKWE
;
A
#
# COMPACT_ATOMS: atom_id res chain seq x y z
N MET A 1 4.37 -30.67 10.64
CA MET A 1 4.79 -30.38 9.24
C MET A 1 4.00 -31.19 8.21
N GLY A 2 3.84 -32.52 8.37
CA GLY A 2 3.19 -33.36 7.34
C GLY A 2 1.74 -33.02 6.98
N ILE A 3 0.93 -32.46 7.89
CA ILE A 3 -0.45 -32.03 7.58
C ILE A 3 -0.45 -30.81 6.65
N LEU A 4 0.37 -29.79 6.99
CA LEU A 4 0.55 -28.58 6.17
C LEU A 4 1.13 -28.91 4.79
N GLY A 5 2.07 -29.86 4.73
CA GLY A 5 2.64 -30.35 3.48
C GLY A 5 1.61 -31.04 2.58
N ARG A 6 0.76 -31.90 3.15
CA ARG A 6 -0.34 -32.53 2.43
C ARG A 6 -1.37 -31.51 1.93
N ALA A 7 -1.80 -30.58 2.77
CA ALA A 7 -2.69 -29.50 2.38
C ALA A 7 -2.10 -28.64 1.23
N ALA A 8 -0.81 -28.32 1.30
CA ALA A 8 -0.13 -27.59 0.22
C ALA A 8 -0.13 -28.36 -1.11
N SER A 9 0.03 -29.69 -1.04
CA SER A 9 0.01 -30.57 -2.22
C SER A 9 -1.40 -30.75 -2.79
N GLU A 10 -2.42 -30.93 -1.93
CA GLU A 10 -3.84 -31.00 -2.31
C GLU A 10 -4.32 -29.71 -3.00
N MET A 11 -3.81 -28.55 -2.56
CA MET A 11 -4.07 -27.26 -3.22
C MET A 11 -3.26 -27.03 -4.49
N GLN A 12 -2.38 -27.96 -4.88
CA GLN A 12 -1.43 -27.79 -5.98
C GLN A 12 -0.61 -26.49 -5.89
N MET A 13 -0.20 -26.13 -4.66
CA MET A 13 0.54 -24.90 -4.41
C MET A 13 1.86 -24.90 -5.19
N LYS A 14 2.09 -23.90 -6.04
CA LYS A 14 3.38 -23.77 -6.76
C LYS A 14 4.44 -23.20 -5.82
N LYS A 15 5.65 -23.77 -5.90
CA LYS A 15 6.79 -23.36 -5.09
C LYS A 15 8.09 -23.44 -5.87
N LEU A 16 9.00 -22.52 -5.58
CA LEU A 16 10.32 -22.48 -6.17
C LEU A 16 11.15 -23.71 -5.75
N THR A 17 11.72 -24.39 -6.75
CA THR A 17 12.65 -25.52 -6.58
C THR A 17 14.09 -25.06 -6.48
N CYS A 18 14.99 -25.92 -6.01
CA CYS A 18 16.45 -25.66 -5.98
C CYS A 18 17.03 -25.46 -7.39
N ILE A 19 16.30 -25.88 -8.42
CA ILE A 19 16.59 -25.69 -9.84
C ILE A 19 15.99 -24.35 -10.34
N GLY A 20 15.31 -23.61 -9.46
CA GLY A 20 14.77 -22.28 -9.72
C GLY A 20 13.52 -22.22 -10.56
N MET A 21 12.85 -23.35 -10.75
CA MET A 21 11.52 -23.43 -11.36
C MET A 21 10.43 -23.42 -10.30
N GLU A 22 9.32 -22.74 -10.56
CA GLU A 22 8.11 -22.93 -9.77
C GLU A 22 7.38 -24.20 -10.24
N LEU A 23 7.39 -25.23 -9.40
CA LEU A 23 6.67 -26.49 -9.66
C LEU A 23 5.57 -26.67 -8.61
N GLN A 24 4.57 -27.49 -8.93
CA GLN A 24 3.57 -27.91 -7.95
C GLN A 24 4.24 -28.62 -6.79
N PHE A 25 3.88 -28.24 -5.58
CA PHE A 25 4.47 -28.76 -4.37
C PHE A 25 4.01 -30.20 -4.11
N GLU A 26 4.96 -31.12 -4.05
CA GLU A 26 4.71 -32.51 -3.65
C GLU A 26 5.41 -32.81 -2.33
N TRP A 27 4.67 -33.37 -1.37
CA TRP A 27 5.21 -33.70 -0.05
C TRP A 27 6.30 -34.78 -0.10
N GLU A 28 6.24 -35.67 -1.08
CA GLU A 28 7.25 -36.72 -1.25
C GLU A 28 8.59 -36.16 -1.76
N GLN A 29 8.56 -35.01 -2.45
CA GLN A 29 9.73 -34.38 -3.08
C GLN A 29 10.18 -33.10 -2.35
N VAL A 30 9.93 -32.98 -1.04
CA VAL A 30 10.24 -31.75 -0.26
C VAL A 30 11.68 -31.26 -0.41
N ALA A 31 12.64 -32.18 -0.58
CA ALA A 31 14.06 -31.83 -0.75
C ALA A 31 14.36 -31.04 -2.04
N ALA A 32 13.48 -31.12 -3.04
CA ALA A 32 13.61 -30.38 -4.29
C ALA A 32 13.22 -28.90 -4.17
N PHE A 33 12.55 -28.50 -3.07
CA PHE A 33 12.00 -27.14 -2.91
C PHE A 33 12.89 -26.24 -2.05
N VAL A 34 12.98 -24.97 -2.45
CA VAL A 34 13.75 -23.94 -1.74
C VAL A 34 13.10 -23.64 -0.39
N ARG A 35 13.94 -23.60 0.64
CA ARG A 35 13.56 -23.16 1.99
C ARG A 35 13.72 -21.66 2.12
N GLN A 36 12.90 -21.10 3.00
CA GLN A 36 12.97 -19.70 3.37
C GLN A 36 14.27 -19.40 4.15
N PRO A 37 14.69 -18.13 4.25
CA PRO A 37 15.91 -17.75 4.99
C PRO A 37 15.92 -18.17 6.47
N ASP A 38 14.73 -18.33 7.07
CA ASP A 38 14.56 -18.82 8.45
C ASP A 38 14.63 -20.36 8.56
N GLY A 39 14.95 -21.05 7.46
CA GLY A 39 14.99 -22.52 7.36
C GLY A 39 13.60 -23.17 7.21
N SER A 40 12.52 -22.39 7.29
CA SER A 40 11.16 -22.92 7.15
C SER A 40 10.87 -23.32 5.70
N LEU A 41 10.11 -24.40 5.51
CA LEU A 41 9.68 -24.80 4.18
C LEU A 41 8.67 -23.81 3.61
N PHE A 42 7.72 -23.37 4.44
CA PHE A 42 6.64 -22.49 4.02
C PHE A 42 6.78 -21.08 4.64
N SER A 43 6.62 -20.05 3.82
CA SER A 43 6.46 -18.66 4.26
C SER A 43 5.22 -18.50 5.15
N TRP A 44 5.13 -17.39 5.88
CA TRP A 44 3.94 -17.09 6.69
C TRP A 44 2.66 -17.08 5.86
N ARG A 45 2.71 -16.54 4.64
CA ARG A 45 1.57 -16.55 3.71
C ARG A 45 1.16 -17.95 3.31
N GLU A 46 2.11 -18.77 2.85
CA GLU A 46 1.85 -20.15 2.43
C GLU A 46 1.22 -20.96 3.58
N ARG A 47 1.76 -20.83 4.80
CA ARG A 47 1.18 -21.44 6.01
C ARG A 47 -0.25 -20.96 6.27
N PHE A 48 -0.48 -19.65 6.19
CA PHE A 48 -1.80 -19.06 6.41
C PHE A 48 -2.82 -19.54 5.37
N THR A 49 -2.42 -19.65 4.10
CA THR A 49 -3.26 -20.23 3.03
C THR A 49 -3.61 -21.68 3.32
N CYS A 50 -2.64 -22.51 3.72
CA CYS A 50 -2.91 -23.89 4.11
C CYS A 50 -3.85 -23.98 5.32
N PHE A 51 -3.69 -23.12 6.33
CA PHE A 51 -4.61 -23.08 7.47
C PHE A 51 -6.03 -22.71 7.04
N ARG A 52 -6.18 -21.70 6.18
CA ARG A 52 -7.49 -21.34 5.63
C ARG A 52 -8.09 -22.50 4.84
N TYR A 53 -7.32 -23.16 3.99
CA TYR A 53 -7.80 -24.31 3.24
C TYR A 53 -8.27 -25.44 4.15
N LEU A 54 -7.52 -25.77 5.20
CA LEU A 54 -7.91 -26.83 6.14
C LEU A 54 -9.18 -26.48 6.92
N ILE A 55 -9.35 -25.22 7.32
CA ILE A 55 -10.50 -24.80 8.13
C ILE A 55 -11.76 -24.60 7.25
N TYR A 56 -11.61 -23.96 6.10
CA TYR A 56 -12.72 -23.71 5.17
C TYR A 56 -13.04 -24.94 4.30
N GLY A 57 -12.11 -25.89 4.14
CA GLY A 57 -12.30 -27.15 3.43
C GLY A 57 -13.13 -28.18 4.19
N ILE A 58 -13.57 -27.86 5.42
CA ILE A 58 -14.56 -28.66 6.14
C ILE A 58 -15.91 -28.48 5.46
N VAL A 59 -16.24 -29.40 4.56
CA VAL A 59 -17.46 -29.39 3.74
C VAL A 59 -18.39 -30.54 4.09
N ASN A 60 -19.68 -30.35 3.83
CA ASN A 60 -20.66 -31.41 4.03
C ASN A 60 -20.51 -32.47 2.93
N LYS A 61 -20.00 -33.65 3.31
CA LYS A 61 -19.84 -34.79 2.39
C LYS A 61 -21.06 -35.71 2.36
N THR A 62 -22.08 -35.49 3.19
CA THR A 62 -23.30 -36.30 3.14
C THR A 62 -24.18 -35.87 1.96
N ASN A 63 -24.88 -36.82 1.35
CA ASN A 63 -25.86 -36.56 0.28
C ASN A 63 -27.15 -35.89 0.78
N SER A 64 -27.20 -35.49 2.05
CA SER A 64 -28.35 -34.86 2.70
C SER A 64 -27.93 -33.58 3.43
N GLU A 65 -28.87 -32.66 3.55
CA GLU A 65 -28.70 -31.47 4.39
C GLU A 65 -28.64 -31.89 5.86
N ILE A 66 -27.68 -31.32 6.60
CA ILE A 66 -27.54 -31.54 8.04
C ILE A 66 -28.16 -30.35 8.76
N SER A 67 -29.07 -30.58 9.70
CA SER A 67 -29.60 -29.52 10.55
C SER A 67 -28.62 -29.22 11.70
N LEU A 68 -28.23 -27.95 11.81
CA LEU A 68 -27.40 -27.43 12.88
C LEU A 68 -28.27 -26.54 13.77
N LYS A 69 -28.13 -26.65 15.09
CA LYS A 69 -28.89 -25.85 16.06
C LYS A 69 -27.94 -25.03 16.92
N PHE A 70 -28.19 -23.73 17.03
CA PHE A 70 -27.45 -22.82 17.91
C PHE A 70 -28.37 -21.70 18.42
N ASP A 71 -28.42 -21.49 19.73
CA ASP A 71 -29.23 -20.44 20.40
C ASP A 71 -30.66 -20.30 19.80
N ASP A 72 -31.40 -21.42 19.80
CA ASP A 72 -32.78 -21.56 19.28
C ASP A 72 -32.98 -21.32 17.77
N LYS A 73 -31.90 -21.11 17.01
CA LYS A 73 -31.93 -21.06 15.54
C LYS A 73 -31.51 -22.39 14.95
N GLU A 74 -32.33 -22.91 14.04
CA GLU A 74 -31.98 -24.03 13.19
C GLU A 74 -31.57 -23.53 11.81
N PHE A 75 -30.41 -23.98 11.35
CA PHE A 75 -29.94 -23.69 10.00
C PHE A 75 -29.44 -24.97 9.33
N TYR A 76 -29.68 -25.04 8.03
CA TYR A 76 -29.31 -26.20 7.22
C TYR A 76 -27.92 -26.00 6.63
N TRP A 77 -27.11 -27.04 6.73
CA TRP A 77 -25.79 -27.12 6.12
C TRP A 77 -25.87 -27.95 4.83
N LYS A 78 -25.73 -27.26 3.70
CA LYS A 78 -25.95 -27.85 2.37
C LYS A 78 -24.77 -28.72 1.95
N GLN A 79 -25.03 -29.66 1.03
CA GLN A 79 -23.99 -30.51 0.46
C GLN A 79 -22.88 -29.65 -0.20
N ASN A 80 -21.62 -30.02 0.02
CA ASN A 80 -20.42 -29.32 -0.46
C ASN A 80 -20.25 -27.86 0.01
N GLU A 81 -21.08 -27.40 0.95
CA GLU A 81 -20.94 -26.09 1.56
C GLU A 81 -19.88 -26.11 2.68
N SER A 82 -19.09 -25.05 2.81
CA SER A 82 -18.12 -24.91 3.91
C SER A 82 -18.83 -24.64 5.23
N LEU A 83 -18.58 -25.48 6.25
CA LEU A 83 -19.16 -25.32 7.59
C LEU A 83 -18.81 -23.96 8.17
N LEU A 84 -17.53 -23.56 8.08
CA LEU A 84 -17.09 -22.30 8.68
C LEU A 84 -17.76 -21.09 8.01
N ARG A 85 -17.87 -21.06 6.67
CA ARG A 85 -18.59 -19.96 5.97
C ARG A 85 -20.02 -19.86 6.44
N ARG A 86 -20.73 -21.00 6.53
CA ARG A 86 -22.11 -21.04 7.03
C ARG A 86 -22.21 -20.48 8.45
N LEU A 87 -21.28 -20.84 9.32
CA LEU A 87 -21.24 -20.33 10.72
C LEU A 87 -20.89 -18.84 10.80
N GLU A 88 -20.09 -18.31 9.87
CA GLU A 88 -19.80 -16.88 9.75
C GLU A 88 -21.04 -16.11 9.27
N ASP A 89 -21.74 -16.62 8.25
CA ASP A 89 -22.97 -16.02 7.69
C ASP A 89 -24.10 -15.95 8.72
N GLU A 90 -24.25 -16.99 9.54
CA GLU A 90 -25.24 -17.05 10.63
C GLU A 90 -24.79 -16.26 11.88
N GLY A 91 -23.57 -15.71 11.89
CA GLY A 91 -23.03 -14.92 13.00
C GLY A 91 -22.67 -15.72 14.25
N VAL A 92 -22.64 -17.06 14.15
CA VAL A 92 -22.17 -17.97 15.21
C VAL A 92 -20.68 -17.78 15.42
N VAL A 93 -19.91 -17.77 14.33
CA VAL A 93 -18.49 -17.40 14.32
C VAL A 93 -18.37 -15.91 14.02
N LYS A 94 -17.86 -15.14 14.98
CA LYS A 94 -17.75 -13.68 14.85
C LYS A 94 -16.53 -13.21 14.06
N LEU A 95 -15.40 -13.90 14.22
CA LEU A 95 -14.14 -13.49 13.61
C LEU A 95 -13.13 -14.62 13.61
N VAL A 96 -12.47 -14.82 12.47
CA VAL A 96 -11.28 -15.66 12.31
C VAL A 96 -10.08 -14.76 12.06
N PHE A 97 -9.05 -14.83 12.91
CA PHE A 97 -7.87 -13.97 12.81
C PHE A 97 -6.59 -14.69 13.26
N PRO A 98 -5.42 -14.35 12.67
CA PRO A 98 -4.16 -14.96 13.08
C PRO A 98 -3.65 -14.35 14.40
N LEU A 99 -3.02 -15.19 15.23
CA LEU A 99 -2.42 -14.76 16.50
C LEU A 99 -0.96 -14.31 16.33
N HIS A 100 -0.54 -13.35 17.15
CA HIS A 100 0.85 -12.88 17.22
C HIS A 100 1.76 -13.86 17.93
N GLU A 101 2.79 -14.39 17.27
CA GLU A 101 3.81 -15.21 17.95
C GLU A 101 4.65 -14.39 18.95
N GLU A 102 4.51 -14.67 20.24
CA GLU A 102 5.05 -13.85 21.35
C GLU A 102 6.58 -13.72 21.35
N ILE A 103 7.30 -14.82 21.06
CA ILE A 103 8.77 -14.83 21.09
C ILE A 103 9.32 -13.91 19.99
N LYS A 104 8.91 -14.14 18.75
CA LYS A 104 9.29 -13.31 17.60
C LYS A 104 8.80 -11.87 17.75
N ARG A 105 7.59 -11.66 18.27
CA ARG A 105 7.06 -10.31 18.53
C ARG A 105 7.92 -9.53 19.51
N LYS A 106 8.33 -10.16 20.63
CA LYS A 106 9.20 -9.51 21.63
C LYS A 106 10.58 -9.22 21.09
N GLN A 107 11.12 -10.11 20.25
CA GLN A 107 12.40 -9.89 19.56
C GLN A 107 12.31 -8.69 18.61
N LEU A 108 11.29 -8.65 17.75
CA LEU A 108 11.04 -7.52 16.85
C LEU A 108 10.81 -6.21 17.63
N LEU A 109 10.03 -6.27 18.72
CA LEU A 109 9.79 -5.11 19.57
C LEU A 109 11.10 -4.53 20.12
N ARG A 110 12.01 -5.38 20.61
CA ARG A 110 13.29 -4.96 21.20
C ARG A 110 14.28 -4.47 20.14
N ASN A 111 14.45 -5.23 19.06
CA ASN A 111 15.51 -4.98 18.08
C ASN A 111 15.14 -3.87 17.08
N TRP A 112 13.84 -3.66 16.84
CA TRP A 112 13.36 -2.75 15.80
C TRP A 112 12.53 -1.60 16.36
N ALA A 113 11.38 -1.88 16.99
CA ALA A 113 10.44 -0.82 17.34
C ALA A 113 10.90 0.07 18.52
N LEU A 114 11.59 -0.51 19.51
CA LEU A 114 12.12 0.20 20.68
C LEU A 114 13.61 0.57 20.55
N ASN A 115 14.25 0.21 19.45
CA ASN A 115 15.67 0.48 19.27
C ASN A 115 15.88 1.88 18.66
N TRP A 116 16.15 2.87 19.50
CA TRP A 116 16.38 4.25 19.08
C TRP A 116 17.84 4.58 18.75
N HIS A 117 18.76 3.61 18.86
CA HIS A 117 20.19 3.85 18.57
C HIS A 117 20.51 4.03 17.09
N ASP A 118 19.76 3.38 16.20
CA ASP A 118 19.90 3.56 14.75
C ASP A 118 18.53 3.94 14.16
N PHE A 119 18.32 5.22 13.92
CA PHE A 119 17.06 5.80 13.46
C PHE A 119 16.54 5.23 12.13
N THR A 120 17.40 4.63 11.30
CA THR A 120 16.99 4.17 9.95
C THR A 120 17.11 2.68 9.76
N TRP A 121 17.76 1.96 10.66
CA TRP A 121 17.91 0.51 10.56
C TRP A 121 16.60 -0.23 10.86
N GLN A 122 16.34 -1.25 10.04
CA GLN A 122 15.13 -2.07 10.09
C GLN A 122 15.46 -3.51 9.66
N PRO A 123 14.95 -4.53 10.37
CA PRO A 123 15.19 -5.93 10.05
C PRO A 123 14.16 -6.44 9.02
N ILE A 124 14.31 -6.02 7.77
CA ILE A 124 13.30 -6.27 6.73
C ILE A 124 12.99 -7.77 6.53
N ASP A 125 14.00 -8.66 6.61
CA ASP A 125 13.77 -10.10 6.42
C ASP A 125 12.96 -10.73 7.55
N GLU A 126 13.15 -10.24 8.78
CA GLU A 126 12.39 -10.70 9.94
C GLU A 126 10.94 -10.18 9.86
N VAL A 127 10.76 -8.93 9.44
CA VAL A 127 9.45 -8.34 9.13
C VAL A 127 8.74 -9.13 8.04
N TYR A 128 9.45 -9.50 6.96
CA TYR A 128 8.94 -10.37 5.89
C TYR A 128 8.48 -11.72 6.44
N SER A 129 9.31 -12.38 7.26
CA SER A 129 8.98 -13.68 7.83
C SER A 129 7.76 -13.63 8.77
N TYR A 130 7.51 -12.48 9.41
CA TYR A 130 6.48 -12.31 10.42
C TYR A 130 5.16 -11.77 9.86
N PHE A 131 5.20 -10.73 9.01
CA PHE A 131 4.03 -10.03 8.49
C PHE A 131 3.74 -10.35 7.01
N GLY A 132 4.73 -10.85 6.26
CA GLY A 132 4.61 -11.16 4.84
C GLY A 132 5.12 -10.04 3.93
N THR A 133 5.01 -10.28 2.61
CA THR A 133 5.59 -9.43 1.55
C THR A 133 5.12 -7.99 1.58
N LYS A 134 3.80 -7.75 1.62
CA LYS A 134 3.24 -6.41 1.40
C LYS A 134 3.71 -5.40 2.46
N ILE A 135 3.68 -5.80 3.74
CA ILE A 135 4.15 -4.99 4.87
C ILE A 135 5.68 -4.84 4.84
N ALA A 136 6.44 -5.90 4.53
CA ALA A 136 7.89 -5.81 4.44
C ALA A 136 8.38 -4.89 3.33
N THR A 137 7.70 -4.90 2.17
CA THR A 137 7.96 -3.99 1.05
C THR A 137 7.72 -2.53 1.46
N TYR A 138 6.65 -2.24 2.21
CA TYR A 138 6.39 -0.90 2.75
C TYR A 138 7.51 -0.41 3.65
N PHE A 139 7.89 -1.18 4.67
CA PHE A 139 8.99 -0.77 5.56
C PHE A 139 10.33 -0.66 4.84
N ALA A 140 10.57 -1.48 3.83
CA ALA A 140 11.75 -1.38 2.97
C ALA A 140 11.75 -0.10 2.12
N PHE A 141 10.57 0.34 1.65
CA PHE A 141 10.36 1.60 0.94
C PHE A 141 10.57 2.78 1.88
N LEU A 142 9.83 2.82 2.99
CA LEU A 142 9.92 3.85 4.02
C LEU A 142 11.37 4.01 4.51
N GLY A 143 12.05 2.91 4.83
CA GLY A 143 13.45 2.95 5.25
C GLY A 143 14.42 3.46 4.19
N MET A 144 14.19 3.16 2.91
CA MET A 144 14.99 3.73 1.84
C MET A 144 14.69 5.22 1.67
N TYR A 145 13.42 5.60 1.70
CA TYR A 145 12.96 6.96 1.57
C TYR A 145 13.54 7.86 2.67
N THR A 146 13.46 7.46 3.95
CA THR A 146 14.06 8.20 5.07
C THR A 146 15.56 8.38 4.92
N ARG A 147 16.29 7.33 4.52
CA ARG A 147 17.75 7.42 4.30
C ARG A 147 18.12 8.36 3.17
N TRP A 148 17.35 8.31 2.07
CA TRP A 148 17.60 9.16 0.91
C TRP A 148 17.19 10.61 1.15
N LEU A 149 16.19 10.87 2.00
CA LEU A 149 15.77 12.22 2.38
C LEU A 149 16.85 13.04 3.07
N PHE A 150 17.86 12.40 3.68
CA PHE A 150 18.98 13.14 4.27
C PHE A 150 19.77 13.97 3.24
N PHE A 151 19.85 13.53 1.97
CA PHE A 151 20.52 14.29 0.91
C PHE A 151 19.87 15.67 0.65
N PRO A 152 18.56 15.76 0.30
CA PRO A 152 17.89 17.03 0.15
C PRO A 152 17.70 17.78 1.48
N ALA A 153 17.65 17.09 2.63
CA ALA A 153 17.61 17.77 3.93
C ALA A 153 18.89 18.57 4.19
N VAL A 154 20.06 17.97 3.99
CA VAL A 154 21.36 18.65 4.14
C VAL A 154 21.50 19.77 3.12
N SER A 155 21.15 19.51 1.84
CA SER A 155 21.19 20.54 0.82
C SER A 155 20.23 21.70 1.12
N GLY A 156 19.03 21.41 1.60
CA GLY A 156 18.02 22.40 1.97
C GLY A 156 18.46 23.25 3.16
N LEU A 157 19.07 22.64 4.17
CA LEU A 157 19.69 23.35 5.30
C LEU A 157 20.83 24.26 4.83
N ALA A 158 21.69 23.77 3.94
CA ALA A 158 22.78 24.57 3.36
C ALA A 158 22.27 25.81 2.62
N THR A 159 21.15 25.70 1.87
CA THR A 159 20.56 26.86 1.17
C THR A 159 20.08 27.98 2.11
N GLN A 160 19.83 27.69 3.38
CA GLN A 160 19.35 28.66 4.36
C GLN A 160 20.45 29.21 5.26
N LEU A 161 21.46 28.40 5.59
CA LEU A 161 22.53 28.78 6.52
C LEU A 161 23.72 29.46 5.83
N ILE A 162 23.94 29.18 4.55
CA ILE A 162 25.06 29.71 3.78
C ILE A 162 24.59 30.92 2.98
N ASP A 163 25.25 32.06 3.17
CA ASP A 163 25.09 33.22 2.30
C ASP A 163 26.02 33.05 1.08
N PHE A 164 25.42 32.88 -0.10
CA PHE A 164 26.16 32.72 -1.36
C PHE A 164 26.47 34.06 -2.04
N GLY A 165 26.19 35.20 -1.38
CA GLY A 165 26.45 36.53 -1.90
C GLY A 165 25.81 36.74 -3.28
N SER A 166 26.64 37.10 -4.27
CA SER A 166 26.17 37.36 -5.64
C SER A 166 25.54 36.14 -6.34
N PHE A 167 25.75 34.92 -5.86
CA PHE A 167 25.21 33.70 -6.48
C PHE A 167 23.86 33.27 -5.88
N GLN A 168 23.31 34.00 -4.90
CA GLN A 168 22.08 33.63 -4.20
C GLN A 168 20.89 33.36 -5.14
N TRP A 169 20.78 34.12 -6.23
CA TRP A 169 19.74 33.95 -7.25
C TRP A 169 19.86 32.63 -8.03
N LEU A 170 21.00 31.93 -8.02
CA LEU A 170 21.17 30.61 -8.66
C LEU A 170 20.97 29.44 -7.68
N VAL A 171 21.03 29.69 -6.38
CA VAL A 171 20.99 28.65 -5.34
C VAL A 171 19.66 27.89 -5.37
N LEU A 172 18.53 28.61 -5.46
CA LEU A 172 17.20 27.99 -5.40
C LEU A 172 16.87 27.16 -6.67
N PRO A 173 17.13 27.64 -7.91
CA PRO A 173 17.03 26.81 -9.10
C PRO A 173 17.96 25.59 -9.07
N ALA A 174 19.20 25.75 -8.62
CA ALA A 174 20.15 24.64 -8.50
C ALA A 174 19.68 23.58 -7.48
N PHE A 175 19.19 24.03 -6.33
CA PHE A 175 18.57 23.17 -5.32
C PHE A 175 17.38 22.39 -5.89
N PHE A 176 16.52 23.06 -6.65
CA PHE A 176 15.37 22.42 -7.27
C PHE A 176 15.76 21.36 -8.31
N ILE A 177 16.70 21.66 -9.21
CA ILE A 177 17.24 20.68 -10.17
C ILE A 177 17.83 19.47 -9.43
N PHE A 178 18.55 19.72 -8.33
CA PHE A 178 19.08 18.66 -7.48
C PHE A 178 17.97 17.80 -6.86
N VAL A 179 16.93 18.41 -6.29
CA VAL A 179 15.79 17.71 -5.68
C VAL A 179 15.01 16.88 -6.69
N ILE A 180 14.76 17.39 -7.90
CA ILE A 180 14.10 16.62 -8.97
C ILE A 180 14.97 15.43 -9.39
N SER A 181 16.27 15.66 -9.59
CA SER A 181 17.22 14.59 -9.92
C SER A 181 17.24 13.53 -8.84
N TRP A 182 17.32 13.94 -7.57
CA TRP A 182 17.24 13.08 -6.41
C TRP A 182 15.97 12.23 -6.41
N ALA A 183 14.80 12.81 -6.66
CA ALA A 183 13.53 12.10 -6.65
C ALA A 183 13.44 11.05 -7.77
N VAL A 184 13.93 11.39 -8.97
CA VAL A 184 14.03 10.46 -10.10
C VAL A 184 14.96 9.29 -9.75
N PHE A 185 16.15 9.59 -9.20
CA PHE A 185 17.09 8.55 -8.79
C PHE A 185 16.51 7.68 -7.68
N PHE A 186 15.91 8.27 -6.65
CA PHE A 186 15.28 7.55 -5.55
C PHE A 186 14.28 6.50 -6.07
N LEU A 187 13.36 6.89 -6.96
CA LEU A 187 12.38 5.96 -7.51
C LEU A 187 13.01 4.86 -8.38
N GLN A 188 14.04 5.18 -9.16
CA GLN A 188 14.73 4.16 -9.98
C GLN A 188 15.50 3.16 -9.12
N PHE A 189 16.24 3.65 -8.13
CA PHE A 189 16.92 2.79 -7.16
C PHE A 189 15.94 2.00 -6.31
N TRP A 190 14.74 2.53 -6.06
CA TRP A 190 13.68 1.78 -5.39
C TRP A 190 13.23 0.58 -6.23
N LYS A 191 12.94 0.77 -7.53
CA LYS A 191 12.59 -0.34 -8.43
C LYS A 191 13.67 -1.44 -8.41
N ARG A 192 14.94 -1.02 -8.48
CA ARG A 192 16.11 -1.90 -8.40
C ARG A 192 16.21 -2.64 -7.07
N LYS A 193 15.98 -1.96 -5.95
CA LYS A 193 15.97 -2.56 -4.61
C LYS A 193 14.79 -3.52 -4.43
N ASN A 194 13.61 -3.17 -4.92
CA ASN A 194 12.42 -4.02 -4.87
C ASN A 194 12.65 -5.35 -5.62
N SER A 195 13.20 -5.28 -6.84
CA SER A 195 13.58 -6.48 -7.61
C SER A 195 14.59 -7.35 -6.86
N ALA A 196 15.61 -6.74 -6.24
CA ALA A 196 16.58 -7.45 -5.41
C ALA A 196 15.94 -8.14 -4.17
N LEU A 197 15.00 -7.48 -3.50
CA LEU A 197 14.30 -8.02 -2.32
C LEU A 197 13.39 -9.19 -2.70
N LEU A 198 12.64 -9.07 -3.80
CA LEU A 198 11.82 -10.17 -4.29
C LEU A 198 12.66 -11.41 -4.63
N ALA A 199 13.77 -11.21 -5.35
CA ALA A 199 14.69 -12.30 -5.67
C ALA A 199 15.29 -12.93 -4.40
N ARG A 200 15.62 -12.12 -3.38
CA ARG A 200 16.12 -12.58 -2.08
C ARG A 200 15.09 -13.41 -1.30
N TRP A 201 13.80 -13.08 -1.43
CA TRP A 201 12.70 -13.84 -0.82
C TRP A 201 12.22 -15.02 -1.67
N GLY A 202 12.89 -15.29 -2.79
CA GLY A 202 12.55 -16.40 -3.69
C GLY A 202 11.23 -16.20 -4.42
N ILE A 203 10.82 -14.94 -4.64
CA ILE A 203 9.60 -14.57 -5.34
C ILE A 203 9.96 -14.24 -6.78
N ASN A 204 9.78 -15.20 -7.69
CA ASN A 204 10.15 -15.10 -9.10
C ASN A 204 8.92 -14.82 -9.98
N TYR A 205 8.18 -13.75 -9.74
CA TYR A 205 7.14 -13.36 -10.70
C TYR A 205 7.76 -12.58 -11.88
N SER A 206 7.35 -12.90 -13.11
CA SER A 206 7.20 -11.86 -14.13
C SER A 206 6.03 -10.96 -13.72
N PHE A 207 6.15 -9.64 -13.89
CA PHE A 207 5.04 -8.70 -13.62
C PHE A 207 3.75 -9.09 -14.39
N ALA A 208 3.90 -9.71 -15.57
CA ALA A 208 2.80 -10.25 -16.36
C ALA A 208 2.16 -11.52 -15.76
N GLU A 209 2.97 -12.43 -15.20
CA GLU A 209 2.49 -13.68 -14.58
C GLU A 209 1.82 -13.42 -13.22
N TYR A 210 2.29 -12.42 -12.47
CA TYR A 210 1.59 -11.97 -11.25
C TYR A 210 0.21 -11.39 -11.57
N LYS A 211 0.09 -10.60 -12.65
CA LYS A 211 -1.19 -10.02 -13.09
C LYS A 211 -2.18 -11.09 -13.59
N ALA A 212 -1.68 -12.17 -14.18
CA ALA A 212 -2.48 -13.33 -14.58
C ALA A 212 -2.90 -14.19 -13.37
N SER A 213 -1.97 -14.53 -12.46
CA SER A 213 -2.23 -15.38 -11.30
C SER A 213 -3.03 -14.68 -10.18
N ALA A 214 -2.99 -13.34 -10.09
CA ALA A 214 -3.84 -12.59 -9.17
C ALA A 214 -5.33 -12.61 -9.55
N ASN A 215 -5.67 -12.86 -10.81
CA ASN A 215 -7.05 -13.10 -11.24
C ASN A 215 -7.55 -14.52 -10.87
N GLU A 216 -6.66 -15.42 -10.43
CA GLU A 216 -6.97 -16.79 -10.01
C GLU A 216 -7.13 -16.94 -8.48
N LEU A 217 -7.32 -15.84 -7.74
CA LEU A 217 -7.35 -15.83 -6.27
C LEU A 217 -8.67 -16.33 -5.64
N GLU A 218 -9.36 -17.27 -6.27
CA GLU A 218 -10.20 -18.25 -5.57
C GLU A 218 -9.91 -19.64 -6.15
N PRO A 219 -9.03 -20.46 -5.52
CA PRO A 219 -8.79 -21.82 -5.96
C PRO A 219 -10.09 -22.62 -6.07
N ILE A 220 -11.04 -22.37 -5.16
CA ILE A 220 -12.33 -23.06 -5.09
C ILE A 220 -13.22 -22.76 -6.29
N ARG A 221 -13.18 -21.53 -6.83
CA ARG A 221 -14.00 -21.14 -7.99
C ARG A 221 -13.42 -21.67 -9.30
N HIS A 222 -12.10 -21.73 -9.39
CA HIS A 222 -11.36 -22.22 -10.56
C HIS A 222 -11.52 -23.74 -10.76
N TYR A 223 -11.50 -24.53 -9.68
CA TYR A 223 -11.79 -25.98 -9.78
C TYR A 223 -13.22 -26.25 -10.28
N LEU A 224 -14.19 -25.41 -9.91
CA LEU A 224 -15.57 -25.51 -10.37
C LEU A 224 -15.79 -24.95 -11.79
N SER A 225 -14.89 -24.10 -12.30
CA SER A 225 -15.00 -23.52 -13.65
C SER A 225 -14.30 -24.35 -14.73
N ILE A 226 -13.21 -25.05 -14.39
CA ILE A 226 -12.52 -25.95 -15.35
C ILE A 226 -13.45 -27.07 -15.84
N GLU A 227 -14.28 -27.65 -14.96
CA GLU A 227 -15.30 -28.64 -15.36
C GLU A 227 -16.40 -28.06 -16.27
N ARG A 228 -16.50 -26.73 -16.41
CA ARG A 228 -17.53 -26.06 -17.23
C ARG A 228 -16.98 -25.46 -18.53
N GLU A 229 -15.66 -25.31 -18.67
CA GLU A 229 -15.05 -24.66 -19.84
C GLU A 229 -14.64 -25.62 -20.98
N GLU A 230 -14.82 -26.93 -20.83
CA GLU A 230 -14.54 -27.89 -21.92
C GLU A 230 -15.58 -27.88 -23.07
N GLU A 231 -16.64 -27.07 -22.98
CA GLU A 231 -17.64 -26.89 -24.06
C GLU A 231 -17.69 -25.44 -24.60
N LYS A 232 -16.66 -24.98 -25.32
CA LYS A 232 -16.82 -23.82 -26.21
C LYS A 232 -16.25 -24.09 -27.60
N ASN A 233 -17.17 -24.16 -28.56
CA ASN A 233 -16.89 -24.33 -29.99
C ASN A 233 -16.07 -23.16 -30.55
N PHE A 234 -15.11 -23.49 -31.41
CA PHE A 234 -14.07 -22.60 -31.96
C PHE A 234 -14.57 -21.59 -33.03
N ASP A 235 -15.85 -21.60 -33.40
CA ASP A 235 -16.39 -20.85 -34.55
C ASP A 235 -16.85 -19.40 -34.25
N ASP A 236 -16.90 -18.96 -32.98
CA ASP A 236 -17.50 -17.67 -32.56
C ASP A 236 -16.48 -16.54 -32.23
N ALA A 237 -15.19 -16.75 -32.50
CA ALA A 237 -14.10 -15.85 -32.14
C ALA A 237 -14.28 -14.35 -32.49
N PRO A 238 -14.77 -13.96 -33.70
CA PRO A 238 -14.94 -12.54 -34.04
C PRO A 238 -16.17 -11.88 -33.37
N ALA A 239 -17.17 -12.66 -32.96
CA ALA A 239 -18.31 -12.16 -32.20
C ALA A 239 -17.95 -12.00 -30.71
N GLU A 240 -17.20 -12.95 -30.16
CA GLU A 240 -16.70 -12.90 -28.79
C GLU A 240 -15.72 -11.73 -28.60
N LYS A 241 -14.80 -11.50 -29.55
CA LYS A 241 -13.89 -10.34 -29.55
C LYS A 241 -14.63 -9.00 -29.54
N ARG A 242 -15.72 -8.87 -30.31
CA ARG A 242 -16.55 -7.65 -30.35
C ARG A 242 -17.32 -7.43 -29.04
N ARG A 243 -17.79 -8.51 -28.39
CA ARG A 243 -18.45 -8.44 -27.08
C ARG A 243 -17.47 -8.05 -25.98
N LEU A 244 -16.26 -8.62 -25.99
CA LEU A 244 -15.17 -8.25 -25.08
C LEU A 244 -14.79 -6.78 -25.23
N GLN A 245 -14.54 -6.34 -26.47
CA GLN A 245 -14.21 -4.94 -26.75
C GLN A 245 -15.33 -3.99 -26.29
N ARG A 246 -16.60 -4.32 -26.54
CA ARG A 246 -17.73 -3.51 -26.06
C ARG A 246 -17.79 -3.42 -24.53
N ASN A 247 -17.52 -4.53 -23.84
CA ASN A 247 -17.50 -4.58 -22.38
C ASN A 247 -16.31 -3.80 -21.79
N GLU A 248 -15.17 -3.79 -22.48
CA GLU A 248 -14.02 -2.97 -22.09
C GLU A 248 -14.32 -1.47 -22.24
N TRP A 249 -14.87 -1.05 -23.38
CA TRP A 249 -15.24 0.34 -23.61
C TRP A 249 -16.35 0.83 -22.67
N SER A 250 -17.35 0.00 -22.38
CA SER A 250 -18.37 0.34 -21.38
C SER A 250 -17.77 0.47 -19.97
N GLY A 251 -16.83 -0.40 -19.61
CA GLY A 251 -16.06 -0.29 -18.37
C GLY A 251 -15.23 1.00 -18.30
N VAL A 252 -14.58 1.40 -19.39
CA VAL A 252 -13.84 2.67 -19.47
C VAL A 252 -14.78 3.87 -19.27
N LEU A 253 -15.94 3.89 -19.93
CA LEU A 253 -16.90 4.98 -19.80
C LEU A 253 -17.43 5.11 -18.36
N LEU A 254 -17.74 3.98 -17.70
CA LEU A 254 -18.15 3.96 -16.29
C LEU A 254 -17.07 4.54 -15.37
N ARG A 255 -15.80 4.20 -15.60
CA ARG A 255 -14.66 4.77 -14.86
C ARG A 255 -14.54 6.27 -15.06
N ILE A 256 -14.68 6.77 -16.29
CA ILE A 256 -14.64 8.22 -16.58
C ILE A 256 -15.79 8.93 -15.88
N ARG A 257 -17.02 8.41 -15.96
CA ARG A 257 -18.19 8.95 -15.27
C ARG A 257 -17.95 9.03 -13.75
N ASN A 258 -17.48 7.94 -13.14
CA ASN A 258 -17.24 7.89 -11.71
C ASN A 258 -16.12 8.85 -11.27
N ASN A 259 -15.05 8.97 -12.08
CA ASN A 259 -14.00 9.97 -11.84
C ASN A 259 -14.54 11.40 -11.94
N ALA A 260 -15.42 11.68 -12.92
CA ALA A 260 -16.06 12.98 -13.05
C ALA A 260 -16.97 13.32 -11.86
N ILE A 261 -17.71 12.34 -11.32
CA ILE A 261 -18.51 12.51 -10.10
C ILE A 261 -17.61 12.90 -8.91
N ILE A 262 -16.46 12.24 -8.75
CA ILE A 262 -15.50 12.54 -7.69
C ILE A 262 -14.94 13.96 -7.85
N VAL A 263 -14.48 14.31 -9.05
CA VAL A 263 -13.94 15.65 -9.35
C VAL A 263 -14.99 16.74 -9.11
N LEU A 264 -16.23 16.52 -9.56
CA LEU A 264 -17.33 17.45 -9.31
C LEU A 264 -17.62 17.57 -7.81
N GLY A 265 -17.60 16.46 -7.07
CA GLY A 265 -17.74 16.46 -5.60
C GLY A 265 -16.66 17.29 -4.91
N ILE A 266 -15.40 17.17 -5.35
CA ILE A 266 -14.28 17.99 -4.85
C ILE A 266 -14.57 19.48 -5.11
N ILE A 267 -14.90 19.84 -6.35
CA ILE A 267 -15.10 21.26 -6.72
C ILE A 267 -16.29 21.85 -5.95
N CYS A 268 -17.41 21.13 -5.85
CA CYS A 268 -18.62 21.66 -5.24
C CYS A 268 -18.58 21.69 -3.71
N LEU A 269 -17.90 20.74 -3.05
CA LEU A 269 -17.90 20.64 -1.59
C LEU A 269 -16.63 21.23 -0.97
N GLN A 270 -15.47 21.02 -1.61
CA GLN A 270 -14.19 21.32 -0.99
C GLN A 270 -13.69 22.75 -1.27
N LEU A 271 -13.89 23.24 -2.51
CA LEU A 271 -13.44 24.57 -2.89
C LEU A 271 -14.12 25.68 -2.07
N PRO A 272 -15.45 25.65 -1.82
CA PRO A 272 -16.08 26.67 -0.99
C PRO A 272 -15.58 26.68 0.45
N PHE A 273 -15.27 25.50 1.01
CA PHE A 273 -14.73 25.38 2.37
C PHE A 273 -13.32 25.98 2.48
N GLU A 274 -12.49 25.77 1.46
CA GLU A 274 -11.17 26.40 1.36
C GLU A 274 -11.24 27.92 1.23
N LEU A 275 -12.16 28.41 0.42
CA LEU A 275 -12.37 29.85 0.26
C LEU A 275 -12.86 30.49 1.57
N ALA A 276 -13.78 29.82 2.27
CA ALA A 276 -14.26 30.25 3.58
C ALA A 276 -13.13 30.26 4.63
N TYR A 277 -12.27 29.23 4.62
CA TYR A 277 -11.08 29.18 5.47
C TYR A 277 -10.13 30.35 5.19
N ALA A 278 -9.82 30.62 3.91
CA ALA A 278 -8.94 31.72 3.53
C ALA A 278 -9.47 33.08 4.02
N HIS A 279 -10.77 33.33 3.83
CA HIS A 279 -11.40 34.57 4.29
C HIS A 279 -11.38 34.70 5.83
N LEU A 280 -11.66 33.62 6.55
CA LEU A 280 -11.64 33.63 8.02
C LEU A 280 -10.22 33.74 8.58
N TYR A 281 -9.24 33.14 7.91
CA TYR A 281 -7.82 33.23 8.26
C TYR A 281 -7.32 34.68 8.17
N GLU A 282 -7.70 35.40 7.12
CA GLU A 282 -7.32 36.81 6.92
C GLU A 282 -7.99 37.73 7.97
N LYS A 283 -9.26 37.48 8.30
CA LYS A 283 -10.00 38.25 9.31
C LYS A 283 -9.50 38.03 10.74
N THR A 284 -8.76 36.94 10.98
CA THR A 284 -8.31 36.58 12.33
C THR A 284 -7.03 37.33 12.70
N GLU A 285 -7.11 38.16 13.75
CA GLU A 285 -5.98 39.01 14.19
C GLU A 285 -4.95 38.29 15.07
N THR A 286 -5.36 37.28 15.86
CA THR A 286 -4.46 36.60 16.80
C THR A 286 -3.86 35.32 16.20
N GLU A 287 -2.54 35.14 16.34
CA GLU A 287 -1.84 33.97 15.82
C GLU A 287 -2.35 32.66 16.44
N ALA A 288 -2.63 32.65 17.75
CA ALA A 288 -3.16 31.47 18.43
C ALA A 288 -4.51 31.01 17.83
N LEU A 289 -5.40 31.96 17.50
CA LEU A 289 -6.68 31.65 16.89
C LEU A 289 -6.52 31.13 15.46
N ARG A 290 -5.49 31.57 14.72
CA ARG A 290 -5.14 30.99 13.41
C ARG A 290 -4.77 29.51 13.52
N TYR A 291 -3.94 29.13 14.50
CA TYR A 291 -3.60 27.71 14.72
C TYR A 291 -4.82 26.86 15.09
N VAL A 292 -5.70 27.39 15.95
CA VAL A 292 -6.96 26.73 16.30
C VAL A 292 -7.86 26.57 15.06
N LEU A 293 -7.98 27.63 14.25
CA LEU A 293 -8.75 27.61 13.01
C LEU A 293 -8.21 26.56 12.03
N THR A 294 -6.89 26.50 11.83
CA THR A 294 -6.25 25.48 10.97
C THR A 294 -6.49 24.07 11.50
N ALA A 295 -6.40 23.85 12.82
CA ALA A 295 -6.69 22.54 13.40
C ALA A 295 -8.15 22.11 13.17
N LEU A 296 -9.12 23.01 13.39
CA LEU A 296 -10.54 22.74 13.13
C LEU A 296 -10.80 22.45 11.65
N TYR A 297 -10.19 23.23 10.76
CA TYR A 297 -10.26 23.04 9.32
C TYR A 297 -9.71 21.67 8.90
N LEU A 298 -8.54 21.26 9.40
CA LEU A 298 -7.94 19.95 9.09
C LEU A 298 -8.80 18.79 9.59
N VAL A 299 -9.38 18.90 10.79
CA VAL A 299 -10.31 17.89 11.33
C VAL A 299 -11.58 17.78 10.48
N ALA A 300 -12.17 18.92 10.08
CA ALA A 300 -13.37 18.93 9.22
C ALA A 300 -13.09 18.27 7.86
N ILE A 301 -11.93 18.56 7.28
CA ILE A 301 -11.49 17.97 6.02
C ILE A 301 -11.22 16.48 6.13
N GLN A 302 -10.59 16.03 7.21
CA GLN A 302 -10.39 14.60 7.45
C GLN A 302 -11.74 13.86 7.52
N TYR A 303 -12.78 14.51 8.05
CA TYR A 303 -14.13 13.96 8.04
C TYR A 303 -14.72 13.86 6.63
N TYR A 304 -14.65 14.92 5.82
CA TYR A 304 -15.16 14.90 4.44
C TYR A 304 -14.43 13.91 3.54
N THR A 305 -13.10 13.83 3.63
CA THR A 305 -12.29 12.88 2.86
C THR A 305 -12.61 11.43 3.22
N ARG A 306 -12.88 11.12 4.50
CA ARG A 306 -13.39 9.79 4.92
C ARG A 306 -14.75 9.46 4.30
N ILE A 307 -15.65 10.43 4.19
CA ILE A 307 -16.94 10.24 3.50
C ILE A 307 -16.69 9.99 2.00
N GLY A 308 -15.87 10.81 1.35
CA GLY A 308 -15.51 10.63 -0.07
C GLY A 308 -14.84 9.28 -0.35
N GLY A 309 -14.02 8.79 0.57
CA GLY A 309 -13.43 7.45 0.51
C GLY A 309 -14.47 6.33 0.53
N LYS A 310 -15.46 6.40 1.44
CA LYS A 310 -16.57 5.43 1.48
C LYS A 310 -17.42 5.48 0.21
N VAL A 311 -17.69 6.68 -0.31
CA VAL A 311 -18.38 6.85 -1.60
C VAL A 311 -17.57 6.21 -2.74
N SER A 312 -16.24 6.35 -2.72
CA SER A 312 -15.35 5.73 -3.72
C SER A 312 -15.44 4.20 -3.70
N VAL A 313 -15.52 3.57 -2.53
CA VAL A 313 -15.73 2.11 -2.40
C VAL A 313 -17.07 1.70 -3.01
N ILE A 314 -18.13 2.47 -2.77
CA ILE A 314 -19.45 2.21 -3.36
C ILE A 314 -19.37 2.33 -4.89
N LEU A 315 -18.73 3.38 -5.42
CA LEU A 315 -18.60 3.59 -6.86
C LEU A 315 -17.90 2.44 -7.57
N ILE A 316 -16.91 1.81 -6.93
CA ILE A 316 -16.16 0.69 -7.49
C ILE A 316 -17.00 -0.58 -7.61
N LYS A 317 -17.97 -0.80 -6.70
CA LYS A 317 -18.92 -1.92 -6.85
C LYS A 317 -19.73 -1.82 -8.15
N TYR A 318 -19.90 -0.61 -8.67
CA TYR A 318 -20.55 -0.34 -9.95
C TYR A 318 -19.57 -0.24 -11.13
N GLU A 319 -18.27 -0.43 -10.89
CA GLU A 319 -17.27 -0.51 -11.95
C GLU A 319 -17.08 -1.95 -12.38
N ASN A 320 -17.31 -2.22 -13.65
CA ASN A 320 -17.06 -3.53 -14.23
C ASN A 320 -15.56 -3.77 -14.42
N ASN A 321 -14.84 -4.00 -13.32
CA ASN A 321 -13.41 -4.25 -13.29
C ASN A 321 -13.12 -5.74 -13.47
N GLN A 322 -12.09 -6.06 -14.26
CA GLN A 322 -11.74 -7.44 -14.66
C GLN A 322 -11.11 -8.28 -13.52
N GLY A 323 -10.85 -7.72 -12.33
CA GLY A 323 -10.27 -8.45 -11.19
C GLY A 323 -10.06 -7.59 -9.94
N GLU A 324 -9.79 -8.24 -8.80
CA GLU A 324 -9.61 -7.58 -7.49
C GLU A 324 -8.47 -6.56 -7.49
N GLN A 325 -7.33 -6.89 -8.09
CA GLN A 325 -6.19 -5.98 -8.17
C GLN A 325 -6.51 -4.72 -8.99
N SER A 326 -7.24 -4.86 -10.11
CA SER A 326 -7.64 -3.71 -10.93
C SER A 326 -8.64 -2.81 -10.19
N SER A 327 -9.53 -3.41 -9.39
CA SER A 327 -10.46 -2.66 -8.52
C SER A 327 -9.70 -1.93 -7.41
N ALA A 328 -8.74 -2.60 -6.78
CA ALA A 328 -7.88 -2.00 -5.75
C ALA A 328 -7.04 -0.83 -6.30
N ASP A 329 -6.39 -1.01 -7.45
CA ASP A 329 -5.62 0.06 -8.11
C ASP A 329 -6.53 1.25 -8.47
N SER A 330 -7.73 1.00 -8.99
CA SER A 330 -8.69 2.08 -9.30
C SER A 330 -9.19 2.80 -8.04
N LEU A 331 -9.38 2.08 -6.93
CA LEU A 331 -9.70 2.67 -5.62
C LEU A 331 -8.59 3.61 -5.16
N ILE A 332 -7.35 3.14 -5.26
CA ILE A 332 -6.17 3.90 -4.86
C ILE A 332 -6.12 5.23 -5.60
N TYR A 333 -6.28 5.25 -6.93
CA TYR A 333 -6.25 6.51 -7.68
C TYR A 333 -7.39 7.47 -7.33
N LYS A 334 -8.61 6.95 -7.12
CA LYS A 334 -9.78 7.78 -6.79
C LYS A 334 -9.64 8.44 -5.42
N VAL A 335 -9.27 7.63 -4.41
CA VAL A 335 -9.10 8.12 -3.05
C VAL A 335 -7.87 9.03 -2.97
N PHE A 336 -6.76 8.66 -3.60
CA PHE A 336 -5.61 9.56 -3.69
C PHE A 336 -5.99 10.90 -4.33
N GLY A 337 -6.75 10.91 -5.43
CA GLY A 337 -7.20 12.15 -6.08
C GLY A 337 -8.02 13.06 -5.15
N LEU A 338 -8.91 12.48 -4.34
CA LEU A 338 -9.67 13.20 -3.30
C LEU A 338 -8.72 13.85 -2.29
N TYR A 339 -7.81 13.09 -1.70
CA TYR A 339 -6.87 13.57 -0.68
C TYR A 339 -5.80 14.52 -1.26
N PHE A 340 -5.39 14.33 -2.51
CA PHE A 340 -4.47 15.20 -3.22
C PHE A 340 -5.10 16.58 -3.43
N MET A 341 -6.28 16.63 -4.05
CA MET A 341 -6.96 17.90 -4.27
C MET A 341 -7.25 18.60 -2.95
N GLN A 342 -7.70 17.83 -1.96
CA GLN A 342 -7.90 18.34 -0.61
C GLN A 342 -6.66 19.02 -0.02
N SER A 343 -5.51 18.35 -0.07
CA SER A 343 -4.32 18.81 0.64
C SER A 343 -3.68 20.03 -0.04
N TYR A 344 -3.78 20.09 -1.38
CA TYR A 344 -3.00 21.05 -2.17
C TYR A 344 -3.81 22.16 -2.84
N ILE A 345 -5.14 22.04 -2.99
CA ILE A 345 -5.92 23.07 -3.69
C ILE A 345 -5.79 24.44 -3.03
N GLY A 346 -5.87 24.49 -1.69
CA GLY A 346 -5.66 25.73 -0.94
C GLY A 346 -4.23 26.27 -1.08
N LEU A 347 -3.22 25.41 -1.18
CA LEU A 347 -1.83 25.83 -1.35
C LEU A 347 -1.57 26.35 -2.77
N PHE A 348 -2.13 25.71 -3.80
CA PHE A 348 -2.07 26.19 -5.18
C PHE A 348 -2.80 27.53 -5.36
N TYR A 349 -3.90 27.73 -4.64
CA TYR A 349 -4.61 29.01 -4.62
C TYR A 349 -3.72 30.16 -4.11
N HIS A 350 -3.01 29.96 -3.00
CA HIS A 350 -2.06 30.96 -2.47
C HIS A 350 -0.85 31.16 -3.38
N ALA A 351 -0.31 30.07 -3.94
CA ALA A 351 0.86 30.11 -4.83
C ALA A 351 0.58 30.85 -6.15
N SER A 352 -0.52 30.51 -6.83
CA SER A 352 -0.80 30.98 -8.19
C SER A 352 -1.56 32.31 -8.23
N LEU A 353 -2.52 32.53 -7.32
CA LEU A 353 -3.41 33.70 -7.37
C LEU A 353 -2.85 34.88 -6.58
N TYR A 354 -2.46 34.66 -5.32
CA TYR A 354 -1.94 35.74 -4.46
C TYR A 354 -0.48 36.06 -4.74
N ARG A 355 0.28 35.13 -5.33
CA ARG A 355 1.72 35.25 -5.62
C ARG A 355 2.58 35.66 -4.41
N ASP A 356 2.07 35.45 -3.19
CA ASP A 356 2.77 35.78 -1.96
C ASP A 356 3.43 34.52 -1.38
N ILE A 357 4.73 34.41 -1.61
CA ILE A 357 5.54 33.27 -1.16
C ILE A 357 5.72 33.28 0.36
N LEU A 358 5.70 34.44 1.01
CA LEU A 358 5.84 34.53 2.47
C LEU A 358 4.57 34.02 3.16
N THR A 359 3.40 34.43 2.67
CA THR A 359 2.12 33.92 3.18
C THR A 359 1.97 32.42 2.87
N LEU A 360 2.34 31.99 1.65
CA LEU A 360 2.38 30.57 1.31
C LEU A 360 3.26 29.77 2.26
N ARG A 361 4.48 30.26 2.57
CA ARG A 361 5.40 29.60 3.51
C ARG A 361 4.80 29.48 4.91
N LYS A 362 4.16 30.54 5.41
CA LYS A 362 3.49 30.52 6.73
C LYS A 362 2.37 29.48 6.78
N VAL A 363 1.47 29.50 5.79
CA VAL A 363 0.35 28.54 5.70
C VAL A 363 0.86 27.11 5.55
N LEU A 364 1.91 26.89 4.74
CA LEU A 364 2.54 25.58 4.55
C LEU A 364 3.12 25.05 5.86
N ILE A 365 3.93 25.84 6.58
CA ILE A 365 4.54 25.45 7.86
C ILE A 365 3.44 25.15 8.88
N GLN A 366 2.42 26.00 8.96
CA GLN A 366 1.31 25.81 9.88
C GLN A 366 0.54 24.53 9.58
N ARG A 367 0.17 24.28 8.32
CA ARG A 367 -0.52 23.05 7.91
C ARG A 367 0.36 21.83 8.19
N LEU A 368 1.66 21.86 7.90
CA LEU A 368 2.58 20.75 8.15
C LEU A 368 2.72 20.43 9.65
N VAL A 369 2.98 21.44 10.49
CA VAL A 369 3.16 21.22 11.93
C VAL A 369 1.86 20.73 12.58
N VAL A 370 0.73 21.35 12.24
CA VAL A 370 -0.57 20.97 12.82
C VAL A 370 -1.00 19.58 12.33
N SER A 371 -0.86 19.27 11.03
CA SER A 371 -1.15 17.91 10.52
C SER A 371 -0.29 16.87 11.20
N GLN A 372 1.03 17.10 11.30
CA GLN A 372 1.92 16.11 11.88
C GLN A 372 1.63 15.81 13.35
N VAL A 373 1.30 16.84 14.14
CA VAL A 373 0.91 16.67 15.54
C VAL A 373 -0.44 15.97 15.64
N LEU A 374 -1.41 16.40 14.83
CA LEU A 374 -2.77 15.86 14.84
C LEU A 374 -2.79 14.38 14.41
N GLU A 375 -2.08 14.03 13.34
CA GLU A 375 -1.98 12.67 12.80
C GLU A 375 -1.30 11.76 13.81
N ASN A 376 -0.12 12.12 14.31
CA ASN A 376 0.56 11.36 15.36
C ASN A 376 -0.31 11.13 16.61
N LEU A 377 -1.06 12.15 17.04
CA LEU A 377 -1.97 12.03 18.19
C LEU A 377 -3.15 11.09 17.88
N ILE A 378 -3.83 11.30 16.76
CA ILE A 378 -5.01 10.52 16.35
C ILE A 378 -4.60 9.05 16.15
N GLU A 379 -3.52 8.82 15.43
CA GLU A 379 -3.08 7.50 15.03
C GLU A 379 -2.59 6.66 16.20
N ASN A 380 -1.80 7.24 17.11
CA ASN A 380 -1.30 6.49 18.27
C ASN A 380 -2.33 6.40 19.40
N SER A 381 -3.13 7.45 19.61
CA SER A 381 -4.05 7.51 20.75
C SER A 381 -5.33 6.72 20.50
N ILE A 382 -5.93 6.80 19.31
CA ILE A 382 -7.24 6.19 19.05
C ILE A 382 -7.22 4.66 19.21
N PRO A 383 -6.26 3.91 18.63
CA PRO A 383 -6.22 2.46 18.77
C PRO A 383 -6.02 2.04 20.23
N TYR A 384 -5.15 2.75 20.96
CA TYR A 384 -4.90 2.51 22.37
C TYR A 384 -6.14 2.78 23.23
N LEU A 385 -6.81 3.92 23.03
CA LEU A 385 -8.03 4.29 23.74
C LEU A 385 -9.17 3.31 23.43
N LYS A 386 -9.35 2.92 22.16
CA LYS A 386 -10.35 1.92 21.73
C LYS A 386 -10.10 0.57 22.38
N TYR A 387 -8.84 0.12 22.43
CA TYR A 387 -8.46 -1.11 23.13
C TYR A 387 -8.71 -1.01 24.64
N SER A 388 -8.28 0.10 25.27
CA SER A 388 -8.43 0.33 26.70
C SER A 388 -9.91 0.34 27.12
N TYR A 389 -10.76 1.04 26.37
CA TYR A 389 -12.21 1.06 26.57
C TYR A 389 -12.85 -0.32 26.41
N LYS A 390 -12.53 -1.04 25.32
CA LYS A 390 -13.05 -2.41 25.10
C LYS A 390 -12.63 -3.36 26.19
N LYS A 391 -11.38 -3.27 26.65
CA LYS A 391 -10.84 -4.06 27.76
C LYS A 391 -11.55 -3.74 29.07
N TYR A 392 -11.73 -2.46 29.38
CA TYR A 392 -12.47 -2.02 30.57
C TYR A 392 -13.89 -2.56 30.57
N SER A 393 -14.63 -2.36 29.47
CA SER A 393 -16.00 -2.87 29.31
C SER A 393 -16.09 -4.40 29.44
N ALA A 394 -15.15 -5.13 28.84
CA ALA A 394 -15.11 -6.59 28.92
C ALA A 394 -14.84 -7.10 30.35
N VAL A 395 -13.92 -6.46 31.08
CA VAL A 395 -13.62 -6.80 32.48
C VAL A 395 -14.82 -6.47 33.38
N HIS A 396 -15.45 -5.30 33.18
CA HIS A 396 -16.62 -4.88 33.95
C HIS A 396 -17.78 -5.88 33.79
N LYS A 397 -18.15 -6.20 32.54
CA LYS A 397 -19.22 -7.15 32.23
C LYS A 397 -18.93 -8.55 32.76
N LYS A 398 -17.65 -8.97 32.77
CA LYS A 398 -17.24 -10.26 33.34
C LYS A 398 -17.35 -10.25 34.87
N ARG A 399 -16.95 -9.16 35.53
CA ARG A 399 -17.07 -8.98 36.99
C ARG A 399 -18.51 -8.97 37.48
N GLU A 400 -19.41 -8.32 36.73
CA GLU A 400 -20.86 -8.35 37.01
C GLU A 400 -21.44 -9.76 36.90
N ARG A 401 -20.98 -10.56 35.93
CA ARG A 401 -21.43 -11.95 35.76
C ARG A 401 -20.82 -12.94 36.77
N GLU A 402 -19.63 -12.67 37.29
CA GLU A 402 -18.81 -13.63 38.07
C GLU A 402 -18.77 -13.41 39.61
N SER A 403 -19.56 -12.51 40.21
CA SER A 403 -19.54 -12.35 41.69
C SER A 403 -20.59 -13.24 42.38
N PRO A 404 -20.19 -14.23 43.21
CA PRO A 404 -19.55 -13.95 44.51
C PRO A 404 -18.31 -14.81 44.87
N SER A 405 -17.47 -15.23 43.92
CA SER A 405 -16.17 -15.87 44.25
C SER A 405 -15.05 -14.85 44.12
N GLY A 406 -14.45 -14.40 45.22
CA GLY A 406 -13.43 -13.35 45.33
C GLY A 406 -12.08 -13.58 44.63
N LYS A 407 -12.06 -14.18 43.44
CA LYS A 407 -10.87 -14.29 42.59
C LYS A 407 -10.78 -13.06 41.68
N SER A 408 -9.59 -12.49 41.54
CA SER A 408 -9.34 -11.37 40.63
C SER A 408 -9.71 -11.77 39.19
N VAL A 409 -10.70 -11.11 38.60
CA VAL A 409 -11.12 -11.32 37.20
C VAL A 409 -10.03 -10.79 36.27
N ARG A 410 -9.02 -11.62 35.96
CA ARG A 410 -8.08 -11.34 34.87
C ARG A 410 -8.70 -11.80 33.55
N LEU A 411 -8.61 -10.97 32.50
CA LEU A 411 -8.69 -11.45 31.12
C LEU A 411 -7.57 -12.49 30.94
N SER A 412 -7.91 -13.77 31.04
CA SER A 412 -6.95 -14.83 31.34
C SER A 412 -6.24 -15.34 30.09
N THR A 413 -6.90 -15.30 28.94
CA THR A 413 -6.39 -15.96 27.73
C THR A 413 -5.77 -14.96 26.75
N ARG A 414 -4.62 -15.31 26.18
CA ARG A 414 -3.94 -14.53 25.13
C ARG A 414 -4.86 -14.19 23.96
N VAL A 415 -5.70 -15.15 23.55
CA VAL A 415 -6.66 -15.01 22.46
C VAL A 415 -7.68 -13.90 22.75
N GLU A 416 -8.19 -13.82 23.99
CA GLU A 416 -9.14 -12.77 24.39
C GLU A 416 -8.52 -11.37 24.30
N LYS A 417 -7.25 -11.23 24.72
CA LYS A 417 -6.54 -9.95 24.64
C LYS A 417 -6.33 -9.51 23.19
N GLU A 418 -5.95 -10.43 22.31
CA GLU A 418 -5.77 -10.14 20.89
C GLU A 418 -7.12 -9.88 20.19
N TYR A 419 -8.18 -10.59 20.56
CA TYR A 419 -9.53 -10.37 20.03
C TYR A 419 -10.04 -8.94 20.23
N LEU A 420 -9.74 -8.33 21.39
CA LEU A 420 -10.16 -6.96 21.72
C LEU A 420 -9.42 -5.89 20.91
N LYS A 421 -8.25 -6.21 20.35
CA LYS A 421 -7.48 -5.27 19.53
C LYS A 421 -8.19 -4.96 18.21
N PRO A 422 -8.04 -3.75 17.68
CA PRO A 422 -8.51 -3.43 16.33
C PRO A 422 -7.77 -4.24 15.25
N SER A 423 -8.48 -4.55 14.16
CA SER A 423 -7.89 -5.11 12.95
C SER A 423 -7.15 -4.02 12.17
N TYR A 424 -6.16 -4.41 11.36
CA TYR A 424 -5.41 -3.50 10.50
C TYR A 424 -6.18 -3.25 9.19
N THR A 425 -7.15 -2.36 9.25
CA THR A 425 -8.09 -2.06 8.15
C THR A 425 -7.90 -0.65 7.63
N ALA A 426 -8.08 -0.43 6.33
CA ALA A 426 -8.07 0.90 5.76
C ALA A 426 -9.23 1.76 6.29
N SER A 427 -9.01 3.08 6.37
CA SER A 427 -10.02 4.08 6.78
C SER A 427 -11.26 4.08 5.89
N ILE A 428 -11.11 3.61 4.65
CA ILE A 428 -12.13 3.53 3.60
C ILE A 428 -12.96 2.23 3.65
N GLY A 429 -12.55 1.22 4.42
CA GLY A 429 -13.26 -0.07 4.57
C GLY A 429 -12.35 -1.30 4.44
N GLU A 430 -12.87 -2.48 4.80
CA GLU A 430 -12.11 -3.75 4.92
C GLU A 430 -12.09 -4.60 3.63
N GLU A 431 -12.93 -4.28 2.63
CA GLU A 431 -13.21 -5.18 1.50
C GLU A 431 -12.07 -5.31 0.47
N LEU A 432 -11.31 -4.25 0.19
CA LEU A 432 -10.33 -4.24 -0.92
C LEU A 432 -8.88 -4.05 -0.45
N GLU A 433 -8.65 -3.17 0.53
CA GLU A 433 -7.31 -2.80 0.99
C GLU A 433 -7.16 -2.92 2.51
N ASP A 434 -5.93 -3.18 2.96
CA ASP A 434 -5.58 -3.22 4.40
C ASP A 434 -5.17 -1.81 4.88
N GLY A 435 -4.88 -1.65 6.18
CA GLY A 435 -4.42 -0.38 6.76
C GLY A 435 -3.19 0.24 6.07
N LEU A 436 -2.42 -0.54 5.31
CA LEU A 436 -1.28 -0.06 4.54
C LEU A 436 -1.65 0.98 3.47
N PHE A 437 -2.92 0.99 3.05
CA PHE A 437 -3.45 2.02 2.18
C PHE A 437 -3.28 3.41 2.81
N ASP A 438 -3.66 3.57 4.08
CA ASP A 438 -3.57 4.85 4.77
C ASP A 438 -2.09 5.24 4.99
N ASP A 439 -1.25 4.28 5.39
CA ASP A 439 0.18 4.49 5.60
C ASP A 439 0.89 4.95 4.31
N PHE A 440 0.59 4.34 3.14
CA PHE A 440 1.13 4.82 1.86
C PHE A 440 0.54 6.15 1.41
N LEU A 441 -0.74 6.40 1.71
CA LEU A 441 -1.39 7.66 1.38
C LEU A 441 -0.71 8.82 2.09
N GLU A 442 -0.42 8.67 3.39
CA GLU A 442 0.33 9.65 4.17
C GLU A 442 1.71 9.91 3.56
N LEU A 443 2.48 8.86 3.29
CA LEU A 443 3.81 9.00 2.65
C LEU A 443 3.74 9.68 1.29
N ALA A 444 2.71 9.38 0.48
CA ALA A 444 2.53 10.01 -0.83
C ALA A 444 2.18 11.50 -0.69
N LEU A 445 1.31 11.88 0.25
CA LEU A 445 0.97 13.28 0.51
C LEU A 445 2.15 14.05 1.10
N GLN A 446 2.93 13.45 1.99
CA GLN A 446 4.16 14.06 2.49
C GLN A 446 5.17 14.27 1.36
N PHE A 447 5.39 13.25 0.52
CA PHE A 447 6.28 13.35 -0.64
C PHE A 447 5.83 14.43 -1.62
N GLY A 448 4.52 14.51 -1.93
CA GLY A 448 3.97 15.56 -2.78
C GLY A 448 4.19 16.96 -2.18
N MET A 449 4.02 17.11 -0.87
CA MET A 449 4.21 18.38 -0.18
C MET A 449 5.66 18.87 -0.25
N ILE A 450 6.63 18.00 0.06
CA ILE A 450 8.05 18.39 0.02
C ILE A 450 8.52 18.66 -1.41
N MET A 451 8.02 17.90 -2.39
CA MET A 451 8.46 18.03 -3.77
C MET A 451 7.84 19.25 -4.45
N MET A 452 6.53 19.49 -4.33
CA MET A 452 5.84 20.59 -5.03
C MET A 452 6.17 21.97 -4.46
N PHE A 453 6.54 22.05 -3.17
CA PHE A 453 6.83 23.32 -2.48
C PHE A 453 8.31 23.45 -2.07
N ALA A 454 9.20 22.68 -2.71
CA ALA A 454 10.64 22.67 -2.42
C ALA A 454 11.26 24.08 -2.48
N CYS A 455 10.90 24.89 -3.48
CA CYS A 455 11.41 26.26 -3.64
C CYS A 455 10.87 27.22 -2.57
N ALA A 456 9.62 27.03 -2.12
CA ALA A 456 9.01 27.91 -1.13
C ALA A 456 9.61 27.72 0.26
N PHE A 457 9.94 26.47 0.63
CA PHE A 457 10.48 26.13 1.94
C PHE A 457 11.47 24.94 1.89
N PRO A 458 12.75 25.17 1.53
CA PRO A 458 13.77 24.11 1.45
C PRO A 458 13.99 23.31 2.75
N LEU A 459 13.75 23.90 3.93
CA LEU A 459 13.87 23.19 5.21
C LEU A 459 12.82 22.10 5.41
N ILE A 460 11.78 22.04 4.57
CA ILE A 460 10.73 21.02 4.67
C ILE A 460 11.30 19.60 4.61
N PHE A 461 12.41 19.39 3.89
CA PHE A 461 13.08 18.09 3.81
C PHE A 461 13.68 17.66 5.16
N CYS A 462 14.13 18.60 5.99
CA CYS A 462 14.59 18.29 7.35
C CYS A 462 13.43 17.82 8.23
N PHE A 463 12.29 18.51 8.17
CA PHE A 463 11.08 18.11 8.92
C PHE A 463 10.56 16.75 8.46
N ALA A 464 10.52 16.51 7.14
CA ALA A 464 10.10 15.21 6.60
C ALA A 464 11.06 14.06 6.98
N ALA A 465 12.37 14.31 7.00
CA ALA A 465 13.36 13.31 7.44
C ALA A 465 13.19 12.95 8.93
N LEU A 466 12.98 13.96 9.79
CA LEU A 466 12.68 13.75 11.20
C LEU A 466 11.37 13.00 11.40
N ASN A 467 10.33 13.40 10.68
CA ASN A 467 9.05 12.73 10.76
C ASN A 467 9.15 11.26 10.34
N ASN A 468 9.79 10.97 9.23
CA ASN A 468 9.88 9.59 8.74
C ASN A 468 10.77 8.71 9.63
N ALA A 469 11.71 9.31 10.39
CA ALA A 469 12.47 8.59 11.40
C ALA A 469 11.58 8.20 12.59
N THR A 470 10.67 9.07 13.03
CA THR A 470 9.68 8.73 14.07
C THR A 470 8.63 7.76 13.54
N GLU A 471 8.23 7.90 12.28
CA GLU A 471 7.18 7.11 11.63
C GLU A 471 7.55 5.63 11.56
N ILE A 472 8.79 5.32 11.15
CA ILE A 472 9.32 3.94 11.13
C ILE A 472 9.07 3.22 12.48
N ARG A 473 9.18 3.95 13.60
CA ARG A 473 9.01 3.39 14.94
C ARG A 473 7.54 3.37 15.36
N ALA A 474 6.80 4.44 15.10
CA ALA A 474 5.37 4.53 15.38
C ALA A 474 4.61 3.38 14.67
N ASP A 475 4.85 3.20 13.37
CA ASP A 475 4.27 2.13 12.56
C ASP A 475 4.63 0.73 13.08
N ALA A 476 5.90 0.52 13.45
CA ALA A 476 6.34 -0.75 14.00
C ALA A 476 5.64 -1.06 15.34
N LEU A 477 5.48 -0.06 16.22
CA LEU A 477 4.75 -0.19 17.49
C LEU A 477 3.25 -0.42 17.27
N LYS A 478 2.65 0.29 16.31
CA LYS A 478 1.25 0.13 15.89
C LYS A 478 0.96 -1.33 15.52
N LEU A 479 1.79 -1.92 14.65
CA LEU A 479 1.63 -3.31 14.18
C LEU A 479 1.96 -4.37 15.24
N LEU A 480 2.95 -4.14 16.11
CA LEU A 480 3.38 -5.14 17.09
C LEU A 480 2.52 -5.11 18.37
N VAL A 481 2.04 -3.94 18.80
CA VAL A 481 1.41 -3.76 20.12
C VAL A 481 -0.08 -3.44 20.00
N MET A 482 -0.45 -2.49 19.14
CA MET A 482 -1.80 -1.91 19.14
C MET A 482 -2.80 -2.74 18.33
N LEU A 483 -2.36 -3.38 17.25
CA LEU A 483 -3.21 -4.09 16.32
C LEU A 483 -3.22 -5.61 16.53
N LYS A 484 -4.22 -6.26 15.94
CA LYS A 484 -4.17 -7.70 15.63
C LYS A 484 -3.10 -7.97 14.58
N ARG A 485 -2.59 -9.20 14.52
CA ARG A 485 -1.65 -9.59 13.47
C ARG A 485 -2.36 -9.48 12.12
N PRO A 486 -1.85 -8.68 11.17
CA PRO A 486 -2.43 -8.60 9.85
C PRO A 486 -2.38 -9.93 9.11
N VAL A 487 -3.35 -10.13 8.22
CA VAL A 487 -3.37 -11.26 7.29
C VAL A 487 -2.29 -11.05 6.22
N PRO A 488 -1.45 -12.06 5.92
CA PRO A 488 -0.37 -11.89 4.95
C PRO A 488 -0.91 -11.79 3.52
N ARG A 489 -0.69 -10.64 2.87
CA ARG A 489 -0.97 -10.43 1.44
C ARG A 489 0.29 -10.46 0.58
N ALA A 490 0.16 -10.98 -0.65
CA ALA A 490 1.19 -10.87 -1.67
C ALA A 490 1.35 -9.42 -2.11
N ALA A 491 2.57 -9.03 -2.44
CA ALA A 491 2.80 -7.88 -3.28
C ALA A 491 4.11 -8.06 -4.04
N ALA A 492 4.08 -7.92 -5.36
CA ALA A 492 5.29 -7.89 -6.18
C ALA A 492 5.94 -6.49 -6.18
N THR A 493 5.14 -5.44 -6.01
CA THR A 493 5.61 -4.06 -5.97
C THR A 493 4.75 -3.26 -5.01
N ILE A 494 5.05 -1.97 -4.81
CA ILE A 494 4.15 -1.03 -4.14
C ILE A 494 2.87 -0.73 -4.95
N GLY A 495 2.74 -1.28 -6.17
CA GLY A 495 1.52 -1.20 -6.98
C GLY A 495 1.27 0.20 -7.55
N ALA A 496 0.00 0.61 -7.53
CA ALA A 496 -0.47 1.92 -8.02
C ALA A 496 0.28 3.11 -7.39
N TRP A 497 0.79 2.97 -6.16
CA TRP A 497 1.56 4.01 -5.48
C TRP A 497 2.81 4.45 -6.24
N LEU A 498 3.48 3.54 -6.96
CA LEU A 498 4.64 3.90 -7.78
C LEU A 498 4.27 4.91 -8.87
N ASN A 499 3.12 4.71 -9.51
CA ASN A 499 2.60 5.63 -10.53
C ASN A 499 2.20 6.97 -9.90
N ILE A 500 1.66 6.95 -8.68
CA ILE A 500 1.35 8.16 -7.91
C ILE A 500 2.61 8.96 -7.60
N PHE A 501 3.68 8.33 -7.09
CA PHE A 501 4.95 9.03 -6.84
C PHE A 501 5.53 9.63 -8.13
N GLN A 502 5.44 8.91 -9.26
CA GLN A 502 5.86 9.44 -10.55
C GLN A 502 5.01 10.64 -11.02
N PHE A 503 3.71 10.60 -10.79
CA PHE A 503 2.79 11.73 -11.04
C PHE A 503 3.17 12.94 -10.18
N LEU A 504 3.42 12.74 -8.88
CA LEU A 504 3.83 13.80 -7.96
C LEU A 504 5.14 14.47 -8.37
N ILE A 505 6.11 13.73 -8.92
CA ILE A 505 7.34 14.33 -9.48
C ILE A 505 7.01 15.25 -10.67
N VAL A 506 6.09 14.84 -11.55
CA VAL A 506 5.70 15.69 -12.70
C VAL A 506 5.00 16.95 -12.20
N MET A 507 4.06 16.82 -11.27
CA MET A 507 3.39 17.98 -10.66
C MET A 507 4.39 18.90 -9.97
N ALA A 508 5.39 18.34 -9.27
CA ALA A 508 6.44 19.12 -8.65
C ALA A 508 7.29 19.90 -9.66
N ILE A 509 7.52 19.35 -10.85
CA ILE A 509 8.19 20.10 -11.93
C ILE A 509 7.36 21.33 -12.28
N CYS A 510 6.08 21.16 -12.60
CA CYS A 510 5.20 22.26 -12.98
C CYS A 510 5.06 23.32 -11.86
N THR A 511 4.82 22.88 -10.61
CA THR A 511 4.60 23.81 -9.48
C THR A 511 5.84 24.61 -9.13
N ASN A 512 7.01 24.00 -9.07
CA ASN A 512 8.23 24.75 -8.73
C ASN A 512 8.68 25.67 -9.85
N CYS A 513 8.50 25.29 -11.14
CA CYS A 513 8.73 26.22 -12.24
C CYS A 513 7.87 27.49 -12.10
N LEU A 514 6.59 27.31 -11.75
CA LEU A 514 5.68 28.43 -11.48
C LEU A 514 6.16 29.27 -10.29
N LEU A 515 6.50 28.63 -9.16
CA LEU A 515 6.94 29.30 -7.94
C LEU A 515 8.24 30.09 -8.16
N LEU A 516 9.19 29.57 -8.92
CA LEU A 516 10.44 30.27 -9.24
C LEU A 516 10.15 31.55 -10.01
N VAL A 517 9.26 31.51 -11.01
CA VAL A 517 8.88 32.73 -11.74
C VAL A 517 8.19 33.73 -10.83
N CYS A 518 7.27 33.29 -9.97
CA CYS A 518 6.65 34.18 -9.00
C CYS A 518 7.67 34.79 -8.01
N LEU A 519 8.76 34.08 -7.69
CA LEU A 519 9.81 34.56 -6.80
C LEU A 519 10.71 35.61 -7.46
N TYR A 520 11.07 35.42 -8.74
CA TYR A 520 11.95 36.35 -9.45
C TYR A 520 11.21 37.55 -10.08
N ASP A 521 9.88 37.50 -10.18
CA ASP A 521 9.04 38.62 -10.62
C ASP A 521 8.69 39.56 -9.45
N GLU A 522 9.71 40.11 -8.78
CA GLU A 522 9.55 40.99 -7.61
C GLU A 522 8.77 42.29 -7.90
N GLU A 523 8.80 42.78 -9.15
CA GLU A 523 8.16 44.05 -9.54
C GLU A 523 6.84 43.86 -10.33
N GLY A 524 6.42 42.62 -10.64
CA GLY A 524 5.29 42.36 -11.53
C GLY A 524 5.48 42.89 -12.96
N LYS A 525 6.71 43.25 -13.33
CA LYS A 525 7.07 43.84 -14.62
C LYS A 525 7.52 42.81 -15.65
N TRP A 526 7.74 41.56 -15.25
CA TRP A 526 8.04 40.52 -16.23
C TRP A 526 6.84 40.34 -17.16
N ARG A 527 7.07 40.56 -18.46
CA ARG A 527 6.11 40.10 -19.46
C ARG A 527 5.97 38.59 -19.31
N ILE A 528 4.73 38.13 -19.19
CA ILE A 528 4.41 36.70 -19.00
C ILE A 528 4.99 35.85 -20.15
N GLU A 529 5.11 36.41 -21.36
CA GLU A 529 5.59 35.73 -22.57
C GLU A 529 7.02 35.14 -22.44
N PRO A 530 8.10 35.91 -22.14
CA PRO A 530 9.44 35.34 -21.93
C PRO A 530 9.55 34.50 -20.66
N GLY A 531 8.81 34.83 -19.59
CA GLY A 531 8.79 34.04 -18.36
C GLY A 531 8.17 32.64 -18.57
N LEU A 532 7.10 32.56 -19.35
CA LEU A 532 6.45 31.30 -19.72
C LEU A 532 7.34 30.45 -20.62
N ALA A 533 8.08 31.07 -21.55
CA ALA A 533 9.06 30.36 -22.38
C ALA A 533 10.20 29.77 -21.52
N ALA A 534 10.71 30.51 -20.53
CA ALA A 534 11.71 30.02 -19.60
C ALA A 534 11.18 28.84 -18.74
N ILE A 535 9.93 28.94 -18.27
CA ILE A 535 9.22 27.84 -17.58
C ILE A 535 9.17 26.59 -18.47
N LEU A 536 8.72 26.73 -19.71
CA LEU A 536 8.58 25.60 -20.64
C LEU A 536 9.94 24.98 -20.96
N ILE A 537 10.99 25.78 -21.17
CA ILE A 537 12.34 25.26 -21.43
C ILE A 537 12.87 24.49 -20.21
N MET A 538 12.76 25.07 -19.02
CA MET A 538 13.20 24.42 -17.78
C MET A 538 12.40 23.15 -17.49
N GLU A 539 11.09 23.18 -17.72
CA GLU A 539 10.21 22.02 -17.61
C GLU A 539 10.64 20.89 -18.57
N HIS A 540 10.82 21.18 -19.85
CA HIS A 540 11.21 20.18 -20.84
C HIS A 540 12.61 19.60 -20.55
N ALA A 541 13.55 20.43 -20.06
CA ALA A 541 14.86 19.96 -19.64
C ALA A 541 14.77 18.99 -18.45
N LEU A 542 13.95 19.32 -17.43
CA LEU A 542 13.75 18.47 -16.25
C LEU A 542 12.98 17.18 -16.58
N LEU A 543 12.02 17.24 -17.50
CA LEU A 543 11.35 16.05 -18.02
C LEU A 543 12.33 15.17 -18.81
N LEU A 544 13.21 15.76 -19.62
CA LEU A 544 14.24 15.02 -20.35
C LEU A 544 15.23 14.35 -19.40
N VAL A 545 15.62 15.02 -18.31
CA VAL A 545 16.38 14.44 -17.21
C VAL A 545 15.66 13.22 -16.61
N LYS A 546 14.36 13.34 -16.30
CA LYS A 546 13.54 12.24 -15.77
C LYS A 546 13.50 11.05 -16.73
N PHE A 547 13.19 11.27 -17.99
CA PHE A 547 13.05 10.21 -18.99
C PHE A 547 14.41 9.62 -19.40
N GLY A 548 15.44 10.45 -19.54
CA GLY A 548 16.80 10.03 -19.86
C GLY A 548 17.40 9.11 -18.79
N PHE A 549 17.32 9.48 -17.51
CA PHE A 549 17.86 8.65 -16.43
C PHE A 549 17.15 7.31 -16.28
N SER A 550 15.86 7.24 -16.62
CA SER A 550 15.12 5.97 -16.62
C SER A 550 15.68 4.94 -17.61
N HIS A 551 16.38 5.41 -18.65
CA HIS A 551 17.03 4.54 -19.62
C HIS A 551 18.42 4.08 -19.17
N PHE A 552 19.18 4.95 -18.49
CA PHE A 552 20.55 4.66 -18.06
C PHE A 552 20.64 3.70 -16.88
N VAL A 553 19.72 3.78 -15.91
CA VAL A 553 19.74 2.93 -14.72
C VAL A 553 18.74 1.79 -14.91
N PRO A 554 19.18 0.55 -15.15
CA PRO A 554 18.27 -0.58 -15.33
C PRO A 554 17.47 -0.84 -14.06
N GLU A 555 16.16 -1.08 -14.23
CA GLU A 555 15.22 -1.36 -13.13
C GLU A 555 15.56 -2.65 -12.37
N GLU A 556 16.27 -3.59 -13.00
CA GLU A 556 16.69 -4.84 -12.36
C GLU A 556 18.22 -4.92 -12.23
N PRO A 557 18.76 -5.36 -11.07
CA PRO A 557 20.18 -5.64 -10.93
C PRO A 557 20.65 -6.74 -11.88
N ALA A 558 21.91 -6.65 -12.34
CA ALA A 558 22.50 -7.62 -13.26
C ALA A 558 22.48 -9.06 -12.71
N TRP A 559 22.71 -9.24 -11.40
CA TRP A 559 22.66 -10.57 -10.77
C TRP A 559 21.25 -11.16 -10.72
N VAL A 560 20.21 -10.34 -10.51
CA VAL A 560 18.81 -10.79 -10.53
C VAL A 560 18.45 -11.24 -11.95
N ARG A 561 18.81 -10.44 -12.94
CA ARG A 561 18.62 -10.76 -14.35
C ARG A 561 19.35 -12.05 -14.73
N ALA A 562 20.61 -12.22 -14.32
CA ALA A 562 21.38 -13.43 -14.58
C ALA A 562 20.74 -14.66 -13.93
N ASN A 563 20.25 -14.55 -12.68
CA ASN A 563 19.52 -15.63 -12.02
C ASN A 563 18.23 -15.98 -12.76
N ARG A 564 17.44 -14.98 -13.17
CA ARG A 564 16.21 -15.19 -13.96
C ARG A 564 16.51 -15.92 -15.27
N VAL A 565 17.52 -15.48 -16.01
CA VAL A 565 17.95 -16.14 -17.27
C VAL A 565 18.39 -17.57 -17.02
N ARG A 566 19.17 -17.81 -15.96
CA ARG A 566 19.60 -19.15 -15.56
C ARG A 566 18.42 -20.07 -15.27
N TYR A 567 17.42 -19.58 -14.54
CA TYR A 567 16.21 -20.33 -14.22
C TYR A 567 15.37 -20.66 -15.46
N VAL A 568 15.22 -19.71 -16.39
CA VAL A 568 14.52 -19.94 -17.66
C VAL A 568 15.26 -20.99 -18.51
N ALA A 569 16.59 -20.92 -18.59
CA ALA A 569 17.40 -21.89 -19.32
C ALA A 569 17.30 -23.30 -18.70
N GLN A 570 17.34 -23.40 -17.37
CA GLN A 570 17.14 -24.66 -16.66
C GLN A 570 15.72 -25.20 -16.90
N ALA A 571 14.70 -24.35 -16.89
CA ALA A 571 13.32 -24.73 -17.18
C ALA A 571 13.14 -25.31 -18.58
N GLN A 572 13.70 -24.67 -19.59
CA GLN A 572 13.69 -25.17 -20.97
C GLN A 572 14.42 -26.52 -21.09
N THR A 573 15.52 -26.69 -20.38
CA THR A 573 16.28 -27.95 -20.36
C THR A 573 15.48 -29.09 -19.73
N VAL A 574 14.80 -28.85 -18.60
CA VAL A 574 13.95 -29.86 -17.95
C VAL A 574 12.74 -30.21 -18.81
N CYS A 575 12.08 -29.20 -19.39
CA CYS A 575 10.92 -29.41 -20.26
C CYS A 575 11.29 -30.21 -21.52
N SER A 576 12.40 -29.88 -22.17
CA SER A 576 12.90 -30.65 -23.32
C SER A 576 13.26 -32.08 -22.95
N GLN A 577 13.90 -32.33 -21.79
CA GLN A 577 14.15 -33.69 -21.31
C GLN A 577 12.86 -34.46 -21.00
N GLN A 578 11.85 -33.82 -20.41
CA GLN A 578 10.55 -34.45 -20.15
C GLN A 578 9.83 -34.79 -21.46
N LEU A 579 9.84 -33.89 -22.44
CA LEU A 579 9.28 -34.12 -23.77
C LEU A 579 9.98 -35.28 -24.49
N LEU A 580 11.30 -35.33 -24.45
CA LEU A 580 12.07 -36.45 -25.02
C LEU A 580 11.74 -37.78 -24.31
N ARG A 581 11.59 -37.77 -22.98
CA ARG A 581 11.18 -38.95 -22.22
C ARG A 581 9.76 -39.39 -22.56
N SER A 582 8.80 -38.47 -22.73
CA SER A 582 7.43 -38.83 -23.11
C SER A 582 7.37 -39.41 -24.51
N ILE A 583 8.11 -38.83 -25.48
CA ILE A 583 8.26 -39.39 -26.83
C ILE A 583 8.85 -40.80 -26.77
N SER A 584 9.95 -41.00 -26.02
CA SER A 584 10.57 -42.34 -25.89
C SER A 584 9.67 -43.39 -25.23
N LYS A 585 8.77 -42.97 -24.34
CA LYS A 585 7.77 -43.85 -23.71
C LYS A 585 6.60 -44.16 -24.65
N LEU A 586 6.26 -43.24 -25.55
CA LEU A 586 5.28 -43.47 -26.60
C LEU A 586 5.81 -44.52 -27.57
N ASP A 587 7.03 -44.40 -28.08
CA ASP A 587 7.63 -45.39 -29.00
C ASP A 587 7.62 -46.81 -28.41
N ARG A 588 7.98 -46.96 -27.12
CA ARG A 588 7.93 -48.26 -26.40
C ARG A 588 6.52 -48.82 -26.15
N LYS A 589 5.46 -48.06 -26.41
CA LYS A 589 4.07 -48.48 -26.26
C LYS A 589 3.46 -48.93 -27.60
N TRP A 590 4.14 -48.62 -28.71
CA TRP A 590 3.77 -49.02 -30.07
C TRP A 590 4.56 -50.25 -30.57
N GLU A 591 5.65 -50.60 -29.90
CA GLU A 591 6.28 -51.93 -29.92
C GLU A 591 5.58 -52.88 -28.94
#